data_AF-A0A1U7XTJ4-F1
#
_entry.id   AF-A0A1U7XTJ4-F1
#
_cell.length_a   1.000
_cell.length_b   1.000
_cell.length_c   1.000
_cell.angle_alpha   90.00
_cell.angle_beta   90.00
_cell.angle_gamma   90.00
#
_symmetry.space_group_name_H-M   'P 1'
#
loop_
_entity.id
_entity.type
_entity.pdbx_description
1 polymer ?
#
loop_
_entity_poly.entity_id
_entity_poly.type
_entity_poly.pdbx_seq_one_letter_code
_entity_poly.pdbx_strand_id
1 'polypeptide(L)'
;IGGSFAVWGGLFSTFDCTMVYLRQKEDPWNSIIAGAATGGFLQMRQGLGAASRSAMFGGVLLALIEGAGIMLNKVMSAPQNFPPMDE
;
A
#
# COMPACT_ATOMS: atom_id res chain seq x y z
N ILE A 1 -5.24 19.71 10.97
CA ILE A 1 -4.84 18.28 10.91
C ILE A 1 -5.68 17.49 9.92
N GLY A 2 -7.02 17.57 9.95
CA GLY A 2 -7.88 16.80 9.02
C GLY A 2 -7.66 17.08 7.53
N GLY A 3 -7.41 18.34 7.13
CA GLY A 3 -7.20 18.69 5.71
C GLY A 3 -6.01 17.97 5.07
N SER A 4 -4.86 17.91 5.75
CA SER A 4 -3.67 17.23 5.22
C SER A 4 -3.89 15.72 5.07
N PHE A 5 -4.62 15.11 6.01
CA PHE A 5 -4.97 13.70 5.94
C PHE A 5 -5.95 13.41 4.81
N ALA A 6 -6.96 14.29 4.61
CA ALA A 6 -7.90 14.17 3.51
C ALA A 6 -7.21 14.27 2.13
N VAL A 7 -6.26 15.18 1.97
CA VAL A 7 -5.49 15.30 0.71
C VAL A 7 -4.63 14.06 0.47
N TRP A 8 -3.94 13.58 1.50
CA TRP A 8 -3.13 12.37 1.39
C TRP A 8 -4.00 11.15 1.04
N GLY A 9 -5.09 10.93 1.76
CA GLY A 9 -6.02 9.83 1.53
C GLY A 9 -6.70 9.90 0.16
N GLY A 10 -7.12 11.11 -0.27
CA GLY A 10 -7.70 11.32 -1.59
C GLY A 10 -6.72 10.99 -2.71
N LEU A 11 -5.47 11.47 -2.62
CA LEU A 11 -4.44 11.14 -3.60
C LEU A 11 -4.12 9.64 -3.64
N PHE A 12 -3.95 9.04 -2.46
CA PHE A 12 -3.70 7.60 -2.35
C PHE A 12 -4.80 6.79 -3.06
N SER A 13 -6.08 7.06 -2.75
CA SER A 13 -7.20 6.39 -3.40
C SER A 13 -7.23 6.63 -4.92
N THR A 14 -6.93 7.85 -5.38
CA THR A 14 -6.89 8.10 -6.84
C THR A 14 -5.80 7.28 -7.54
N PHE A 15 -4.61 7.18 -6.95
CA PHE A 15 -3.51 6.40 -7.53
C PHE A 15 -3.76 4.89 -7.45
N ASP A 16 -4.35 4.41 -6.36
CA ASP A 16 -4.68 3.00 -6.20
C ASP A 16 -5.77 2.57 -7.18
N CYS A 17 -6.89 3.30 -7.24
CA CYS A 17 -7.98 3.03 -8.18
C CYS A 17 -7.52 3.12 -9.65
N THR A 18 -6.66 4.09 -9.98
CA THR A 18 -6.10 4.17 -11.35
C THR A 18 -5.19 2.99 -11.65
N MET A 19 -4.40 2.51 -10.69
CA MET A 19 -3.54 1.35 -10.89
C MET A 19 -4.37 0.06 -11.09
N VAL A 20 -5.43 -0.13 -10.30
CA VAL A 20 -6.40 -1.23 -10.49
C VAL A 20 -7.06 -1.11 -11.86
N TYR A 21 -7.49 0.08 -12.27
CA TYR A 21 -8.09 0.30 -13.58
C TYR A 21 -7.12 -0.01 -14.75
N LEU A 22 -5.85 0.36 -14.63
CA LEU A 22 -4.88 0.12 -15.70
C LEU A 22 -4.40 -1.33 -15.77
N ARG A 23 -4.20 -1.98 -14.61
CA ARG A 23 -3.65 -3.34 -14.55
C ARG A 23 -4.71 -4.43 -14.47
N GLN A 24 -5.95 -4.08 -14.15
CA GLN A 24 -7.04 -5.02 -13.91
C GLN A 24 -6.66 -6.13 -12.91
N LYS A 25 -5.80 -5.78 -11.94
CA LYS A 25 -5.27 -6.69 -10.92
C LYS A 25 -5.14 -5.93 -9.61
N GLU A 26 -5.59 -6.57 -8.53
CA GLU A 26 -5.48 -6.08 -7.16
C GLU A 26 -4.34 -6.83 -6.46
N ASP A 27 -3.14 -6.23 -6.50
CA ASP A 27 -1.94 -6.78 -5.88
C ASP A 27 -1.43 -5.80 -4.81
N PRO A 28 -0.67 -6.26 -3.80
CA PRO A 28 0.00 -5.39 -2.81
C PRO A 28 0.89 -4.30 -3.43
N TRP A 29 1.33 -4.51 -4.67
CA TRP A 29 2.07 -3.52 -5.45
C TRP A 29 1.29 -2.24 -5.70
N ASN A 30 -0.05 -2.30 -5.76
CA ASN A 30 -0.87 -1.11 -6.01
C ASN A 30 -0.78 -0.15 -4.82
N SER A 31 -0.99 -0.64 -3.60
CA SER A 31 -0.82 0.14 -2.35
C SER A 31 0.58 0.72 -2.20
N ILE A 32 1.63 -0.05 -2.53
CA ILE A 32 3.03 0.39 -2.43
C ILE A 32 3.31 1.54 -3.41
N ILE A 33 2.91 1.37 -4.67
CA ILE A 33 3.12 2.35 -5.72
C ILE A 33 2.25 3.59 -5.46
N ALA A 34 1.00 3.42 -5.02
CA ALA A 34 0.11 4.51 -4.65
C ALA A 34 0.66 5.33 -3.48
N GLY A 35 1.23 4.66 -2.47
CA GLY A 35 1.92 5.31 -1.35
C GLY A 35 3.15 6.11 -1.78
N ALA A 36 3.99 5.53 -2.64
CA ALA A 36 5.15 6.21 -3.21
C ALA A 36 4.75 7.40 -4.10
N ALA A 37 3.76 7.22 -4.97
CA ALA A 37 3.23 8.25 -5.86
C ALA A 37 2.62 9.41 -5.06
N THR A 38 1.83 9.12 -4.03
CA THR A 38 1.27 10.14 -3.13
C THR A 38 2.35 10.93 -2.42
N GLY A 39 3.33 10.23 -1.83
CA GLY A 39 4.45 10.87 -1.13
C GLY A 39 5.27 11.76 -2.05
N GLY A 40 5.60 11.27 -3.25
CA GLY A 40 6.36 12.05 -4.24
C GLY A 40 5.57 13.23 -4.81
N PHE A 41 4.29 13.03 -5.10
CA PHE A 41 3.42 14.07 -5.68
C PHE A 41 3.23 15.25 -4.73
N LEU A 42 3.00 14.99 -3.44
CA LEU A 42 2.84 16.06 -2.44
C LEU A 42 4.07 16.99 -2.35
N GLN A 43 5.25 16.42 -2.56
CA GLN A 43 6.56 17.08 -2.46
C GLN A 43 7.11 17.54 -3.80
N MET A 44 6.41 17.31 -4.92
CA MET A 44 6.90 17.64 -6.27
C MET A 44 7.32 19.11 -6.42
N ARG A 45 6.60 20.01 -5.74
CA ARG A 45 6.87 21.46 -5.75
C ARG A 45 8.16 21.86 -5.04
N GLN A 46 8.70 20.98 -4.19
CA GLN A 46 9.93 21.21 -3.41
C GLN A 46 11.18 20.71 -4.15
N GLY A 47 11.01 20.26 -5.41
CA GLY A 47 12.08 19.75 -6.25
C GLY A 47 12.19 18.22 -6.25
N LEU A 48 12.90 17.69 -7.25
CA LEU A 48 12.99 16.25 -7.49
C LEU A 48 13.64 15.47 -6.34
N GLY A 49 14.62 16.06 -5.65
CA GLY A 49 15.28 15.41 -4.51
C GLY A 49 14.37 15.25 -3.29
N ALA A 50 13.53 16.25 -3.00
CA ALA A 50 12.55 16.16 -1.92
C ALA A 50 11.43 15.18 -2.28
N ALA A 51 10.96 15.21 -3.53
CA ALA A 51 9.94 14.31 -4.05
C ALA A 51 10.40 12.84 -4.02
N SER A 52 11.61 12.54 -4.48
CA SER A 52 12.13 11.16 -4.50
C SER A 52 12.30 10.60 -3.09
N ARG A 53 12.82 11.40 -2.16
CA ARG A 53 12.93 10.99 -0.75
C ARG A 53 11.54 10.71 -0.15
N SER A 54 10.58 11.60 -0.39
CA SER A 54 9.20 11.42 0.09
C SER A 54 8.52 10.19 -0.50
N ALA A 55 8.73 9.95 -1.81
CA ALA A 55 8.24 8.75 -2.49
C ALA A 55 8.85 7.46 -1.93
N MET A 56 10.16 7.45 -1.66
CA MET A 56 10.80 6.29 -1.01
C MET A 56 10.23 6.02 0.37
N PHE A 57 10.06 7.06 1.20
CA PHE A 57 9.46 6.90 2.52
C PHE A 57 8.02 6.38 2.45
N GLY A 58 7.19 6.93 1.56
CA GLY A 58 5.82 6.47 1.34
C GLY A 58 5.76 5.02 0.85
N GLY A 59 6.59 4.65 -0.12
CA GLY A 59 6.67 3.28 -0.64
C GLY A 59 7.14 2.27 0.40
N VAL A 60 8.20 2.59 1.15
CA VAL A 60 8.73 1.71 2.21
C VAL A 60 7.70 1.51 3.32
N LEU A 61 7.03 2.58 3.76
CA LEU A 61 6.02 2.48 4.80
C LEU A 61 4.87 1.55 4.39
N LEU A 62 4.34 1.72 3.18
CA LEU A 62 3.23 0.90 2.68
C LEU A 62 3.69 -0.53 2.40
N ALA A 63 4.92 -0.74 1.93
CA ALA A 63 5.49 -2.08 1.76
C ALA A 63 5.57 -2.86 3.09
N LEU A 64 5.91 -2.16 4.19
CA LEU A 64 5.90 -2.77 5.51
C LEU A 64 4.48 -3.11 5.99
N ILE A 65 3.50 -2.24 5.73
CA ILE A 65 2.10 -2.45 6.12
C ILE A 65 1.53 -3.66 5.37
N GLU A 66 1.66 -3.68 4.05
CA GLU A 66 1.20 -4.79 3.21
C GLU A 66 1.96 -6.09 3.52
N GLY A 67 3.28 -6.02 3.72
CA GLY A 67 4.11 -7.16 4.10
C GLY A 67 3.70 -7.76 5.45
N ALA A 68 3.39 -6.92 6.43
CA ALA A 68 2.85 -7.35 7.72
C ALA A 68 1.45 -7.97 7.56
N GLY A 69 0.60 -7.41 6.70
CA GLY A 69 -0.71 -7.98 6.36
C GLY A 69 -0.61 -9.38 5.78
N ILE A 70 0.32 -9.62 4.85
CA ILE A 70 0.59 -10.94 4.28
C ILE A 70 1.08 -11.91 5.36
N MET A 71 2.01 -11.48 6.22
CA MET A 71 2.55 -12.31 7.30
C MET A 71 1.44 -12.71 8.30
N LEU A 72 0.61 -11.76 8.72
CA LEU A 72 -0.50 -12.01 9.63
C LEU A 72 -1.52 -12.97 9.04
N ASN A 73 -1.94 -12.75 7.79
CA ASN A 73 -2.81 -13.70 7.08
C ASN A 73 -2.19 -15.09 7.04
N LYS A 74 -0.89 -15.20 6.75
CA LYS A 74 -0.22 -16.51 6.70
C LYS A 74 -0.15 -17.22 8.05
N VAL A 75 0.03 -16.48 9.15
CA VAL A 75 0.05 -17.05 10.51
C VAL A 75 -1.36 -17.44 10.97
N MET A 76 -2.37 -16.60 10.69
CA MET A 76 -3.76 -16.86 11.09
C MET A 76 -4.44 -17.92 10.21
N SER A 77 -4.06 -18.03 8.94
CA SER A 77 -4.53 -19.05 8.00
C SER A 77 -3.70 -20.33 8.03
N ALA A 78 -2.76 -20.48 8.98
CA ALA A 78 -2.10 -21.76 9.21
C ALA A 78 -3.19 -22.84 9.39
N PRO A 79 -3.16 -23.95 8.64
CA PRO A 79 -4.25 -24.91 8.65
C PRO A 79 -4.52 -25.37 10.08
N GLN A 80 -5.75 -25.17 10.57
CA GLN A 80 -6.31 -26.09 11.55
C GLN A 80 -6.30 -27.44 10.85
N ASN A 81 -5.25 -28.22 11.09
CA ASN A 81 -5.14 -29.60 10.69
C ASN A 81 -6.22 -30.34 11.48
N PHE A 82 -7.47 -30.24 11.04
CA PHE A 82 -8.54 -31.09 11.54
C PHE A 82 -8.08 -32.51 11.18
N PRO A 83 -7.79 -33.37 12.17
CA PRO A 83 -7.49 -34.75 11.88
C PRO A 83 -8.66 -35.31 11.06
N PRO A 84 -8.41 -36.19 10.07
CA PRO A 84 -9.49 -36.86 9.37
C PRO A 84 -10.42 -37.46 10.43
N MET A 85 -11.69 -37.06 10.37
CA MET A 85 -12.73 -37.69 11.17
C MET A 85 -12.91 -39.08 10.54
N ASP A 86 -12.14 -40.04 11.04
CA ASP A 86 -12.34 -41.45 10.73
C ASP A 86 -13.77 -41.82 11.18
N GLU A 87 -14.51 -42.42 10.25
CA GLU A 87 -15.92 -42.84 10.34
C GLU A 87 -16.14 -44.01 11.31
#